data_AF-A0A8X6PKK2-F1
#
_entry.id   AF-A0A8X6PKK2-F1
#
_cell.length_a   1.000
_cell.length_b   1.000
_cell.length_c   1.000
_cell.angle_alpha   90.00
_cell.angle_beta   90.00
_cell.angle_gamma   90.00
#
_symmetry.space_group_name_H-M   'P 1'
#
loop_
_entity.id
_entity.type
_entity.pdbx_description
1 polymer ?
#
loop_
_entity_poly.entity_id
_entity_poly.type
_entity_poly.pdbx_seq_one_letter_code
_entity_poly.pdbx_strand_id
1 'polypeptide(L)'
;VKYQHVDHEPFSYNIRYENKTWEPRNATVRIFLAPVYDELGEMIPLNEQRRYFIELDRFQTTLKSGKNTITRKSTESSVTSTASPSFEKLIHGDEFTEGDDSYCGCGWPDYLLIPRGNHKGMDFVLFVMLTDYEQDR
;
A
#
# COMPACT_ATOMS: atom_id res chain seq x y z
N VAL A 1 -16.74 4.33 -25.38
CA VAL A 1 -16.62 5.67 -24.77
C VAL A 1 -15.19 5.85 -24.31
N LYS A 2 -14.55 7.00 -24.56
CA LYS A 2 -13.18 7.29 -24.09
C LYS A 2 -13.24 8.18 -22.86
N TYR A 3 -12.49 7.84 -21.82
CA TYR A 3 -12.36 8.63 -20.58
C TYR A 3 -10.89 8.69 -20.14
N GLN A 4 -10.59 9.54 -19.17
CA GLN A 4 -9.26 9.72 -18.58
C GLN A 4 -9.37 9.53 -17.06
N HIS A 5 -8.31 9.01 -16.45
CA HIS A 5 -8.18 8.86 -15.00
C HIS A 5 -6.82 9.38 -14.53
N VAL A 6 -6.70 9.59 -13.21
CA VAL A 6 -5.39 9.83 -12.57
C VAL A 6 -4.61 8.52 -12.59
N ASP A 7 -3.28 8.63 -12.60
CA ASP A 7 -2.38 7.50 -12.46
C ASP A 7 -1.10 7.96 -11.74
N HIS A 8 -0.25 7.02 -11.34
CA HIS A 8 1.03 7.31 -10.70
C HIS A 8 2.16 6.43 -11.26
N GLU A 9 3.39 6.91 -11.12
CA GLU A 9 4.56 6.08 -11.45
C GLU A 9 4.70 4.92 -10.45
N PRO A 10 5.18 3.73 -10.87
CA PRO A 10 5.49 2.64 -9.96
C PRO A 10 6.61 3.04 -8.98
N PHE A 11 6.47 2.65 -7.72
CA PHE A 11 7.48 2.92 -6.70
C PHE A 11 7.67 1.71 -5.77
N SER A 12 8.74 1.75 -4.96
CA SER A 12 9.04 0.69 -4.00
C SER A 12 9.42 1.27 -2.63
N TYR A 13 8.90 0.66 -1.58
CA TYR A 13 9.32 0.92 -0.21
C TYR A 13 10.61 0.14 0.08
N ASN A 14 11.56 0.77 0.77
CA ASN A 14 12.73 0.10 1.33
C ASN A 14 12.79 0.37 2.84
N ILE A 15 12.28 -0.57 3.62
CA ILE A 15 12.11 -0.45 5.07
C ILE A 15 13.26 -1.17 5.76
N ARG A 16 14.05 -0.43 6.55
CA ARG A 16 15.14 -1.01 7.35
C ARG A 16 14.66 -1.18 8.79
N TYR A 17 14.74 -2.40 9.30
CA TYR A 17 14.34 -2.74 10.66
C TYR A 17 15.36 -3.65 11.32
N GLU A 18 15.63 -3.43 12.60
CA GLU A 18 16.52 -4.26 13.39
C GLU A 18 15.72 -5.08 14.40
N ASN A 19 15.66 -6.39 14.16
CA ASN A 19 15.12 -7.33 15.12
C ASN A 19 16.17 -7.59 16.21
N LYS A 20 15.93 -7.06 17.41
CA LYS A 20 16.84 -7.21 18.56
C LYS A 20 16.71 -8.56 19.27
N THR A 21 15.77 -9.43 18.88
CA THR A 21 15.67 -10.77 19.43
C THR A 21 16.61 -11.74 18.73
N TRP A 22 17.00 -12.81 19.42
CA TRP A 22 17.85 -13.87 18.86
C TRP A 22 17.13 -14.78 17.87
N GLU A 23 15.80 -14.82 17.95
CA GLU A 23 14.96 -15.66 17.10
C GLU A 23 14.29 -14.84 15.99
N PRO A 24 13.98 -15.48 14.84
CA PRO A 24 13.13 -14.88 13.82
C PRO A 24 11.75 -14.50 14.37
N ARG A 25 11.20 -13.38 13.91
CA ARG A 25 9.87 -12.91 14.29
C ARG A 25 9.03 -12.63 13.05
N ASN A 26 7.76 -13.03 13.08
CA ASN A 26 6.80 -12.64 12.07
C ASN A 26 6.22 -11.29 12.43
N ALA A 27 6.17 -10.38 11.46
CA ALA A 27 5.62 -9.05 11.65
C ALA A 27 4.61 -8.73 10.56
N THR A 28 3.55 -8.01 10.93
CA THR A 28 2.68 -7.32 9.99
C THR A 28 3.23 -5.93 9.76
N VAL A 29 3.58 -5.62 8.52
CA VAL A 29 3.94 -4.26 8.09
C VAL A 29 2.66 -3.54 7.72
N ARG A 30 2.42 -2.36 8.27
CA ARG A 30 1.28 -1.49 7.98
C ARG A 30 1.80 -0.13 7.50
N ILE A 31 1.38 0.29 6.32
CA ILE A 31 1.84 1.53 5.68
C ILE A 31 0.64 2.46 5.50
N PHE A 32 0.77 3.70 5.95
CA PHE A 32 -0.25 4.73 5.81
C PHE A 32 0.35 6.04 5.30
N LEU A 33 -0.51 6.87 4.71
CA LEU A 33 -0.14 8.19 4.18
C LEU A 33 -1.15 9.24 4.63
N ALA A 34 -0.68 10.40 5.08
CA ALA A 34 -1.53 11.54 5.43
C ALA A 34 -0.88 12.88 5.02
N PRO A 35 -1.66 13.92 4.70
CA PRO A 35 -1.11 15.25 4.41
C PRO A 35 -0.45 15.84 5.66
N VAL A 36 0.64 16.59 5.48
CA VAL A 36 1.33 17.29 6.58
C VAL A 36 0.62 18.59 6.94
N TYR A 37 0.14 19.32 5.93
CA TYR A 37 -0.45 20.65 6.06
C TYR A 37 -1.91 20.65 5.64
N ASP A 38 -2.69 21.56 6.23
CA ASP A 38 -4.05 21.87 5.77
C ASP A 38 -4.06 22.85 4.58
N GLU A 39 -5.25 23.24 4.15
CA GLU A 39 -5.44 24.16 3.01
C GLU A 39 -4.94 25.59 3.26
N LEU A 40 -4.71 25.95 4.53
CA LEU A 40 -4.14 27.24 4.93
C LEU A 40 -2.61 27.18 5.06
N GLY A 41 -2.02 25.99 4.95
CA GLY A 41 -0.58 25.74 5.09
C GLY A 41 -0.14 25.50 6.53
N GLU A 42 -1.07 25.29 7.46
CA GLU A 42 -0.77 25.01 8.87
C GLU A 42 -0.54 23.51 9.08
N MET A 43 0.39 23.16 9.98
CA MET A 43 0.68 21.75 10.27
C MET A 43 -0.50 21.10 11.01
N ILE A 44 -0.98 19.97 10.50
CA ILE A 44 -2.14 19.27 11.08
C ILE A 44 -1.71 18.53 12.37
N PRO A 45 -2.33 18.78 13.52
CA PRO A 45 -2.05 18.03 14.75
C PRO A 45 -2.39 16.55 14.59
N LEU A 46 -1.58 15.64 15.16
CA LEU A 46 -1.73 14.18 14.97
C LEU A 46 -3.15 13.65 15.26
N ASN A 47 -3.83 14.17 16.29
CA ASN A 47 -5.19 13.76 16.64
C ASN A 47 -6.24 14.12 15.58
N GLU A 48 -5.99 15.14 14.77
CA GLU A 48 -6.82 15.50 13.62
C GLU A 48 -6.32 14.76 12.37
N GLN A 49 -4.99 14.71 12.20
CA GLN A 49 -4.31 14.01 11.12
C GLN A 49 -4.73 12.54 10.99
N ARG A 50 -5.04 11.87 12.12
CA ARG A 50 -5.56 10.49 12.15
C ARG A 50 -6.74 10.22 11.22
N ARG A 51 -7.56 11.24 10.92
CA ARG A 51 -8.73 11.13 10.02
C ARG A 51 -8.35 11.12 8.54
N TYR A 52 -7.14 11.56 8.21
CA TYR A 52 -6.64 11.69 6.86
C TYR A 52 -5.66 10.57 6.47
N PHE A 53 -5.31 9.69 7.40
CA PHE A 53 -4.47 8.54 7.07
C PHE A 53 -5.25 7.58 6.17
N ILE A 54 -4.77 7.41 4.95
CA ILE A 54 -5.18 6.35 4.04
C ILE A 54 -4.22 5.17 4.20
N GLU A 55 -4.74 3.95 4.14
CA GLU A 55 -3.93 2.73 4.12
C GLU A 55 -3.35 2.54 2.73
N LEU A 56 -2.03 2.33 2.64
CA LEU A 56 -1.34 2.05 1.38
C LEU A 56 -1.01 0.57 1.22
N ASP A 57 -0.71 -0.14 2.30
CA ASP A 57 -0.38 -1.56 2.25
C ASP A 57 -0.42 -2.22 3.64
N ARG A 58 -0.72 -3.51 3.65
CA ARG A 58 -0.61 -4.38 4.82
C ARG A 58 -0.14 -5.78 4.40
N PHE A 59 1.04 -6.17 4.84
CA PHE A 59 1.62 -7.46 4.46
C PHE A 59 2.46 -8.08 5.57
N GLN A 60 2.63 -9.40 5.49
CA GLN A 60 3.41 -10.17 6.45
C GLN A 60 4.86 -10.30 5.99
N THR A 61 5.79 -10.28 6.94
CA THR A 61 7.20 -10.55 6.68
C THR A 61 7.86 -11.26 7.84
N THR A 62 8.85 -12.10 7.56
CA THR A 62 9.67 -12.76 8.57
C THR A 62 10.98 -12.00 8.74
N LEU A 63 11.20 -11.47 9.94
CA LEU A 63 12.37 -10.71 10.34
C LEU A 63 13.41 -11.64 10.96
N LYS A 64 14.56 -11.79 10.32
CA LYS A 64 15.71 -12.53 10.89
C LYS A 64 16.28 -11.75 12.09
N SER A 65 17.00 -12.41 12.99
CA SER A 65 17.75 -11.71 14.04
C SER A 65 18.74 -10.70 13.43
N GLY A 66 18.83 -9.51 14.02
CA GLY A 66 19.66 -8.41 13.54
C GLY A 66 18.99 -7.54 12.46
N LYS A 67 19.80 -7.02 11.53
CA LYS A 67 19.37 -6.03 10.53
C LYS A 67 18.65 -6.68 9.36
N ASN A 68 17.47 -6.16 9.02
CA ASN A 68 16.66 -6.59 7.88
C ASN A 68 16.41 -5.39 6.95
N THR A 69 16.28 -5.68 5.66
CA THR A 69 15.79 -4.72 4.66
C THR A 69 14.62 -5.38 3.94
N ILE A 70 13.45 -4.76 4.05
CA ILE A 70 12.21 -5.21 3.42
C ILE A 70 11.99 -4.31 2.20
N THR A 71 11.87 -4.92 1.03
CA THR A 71 11.51 -4.21 -0.20
C THR A 71 10.12 -4.64 -0.63
N ARG A 72 9.25 -3.66 -0.93
CA ARG A 72 7.85 -3.89 -1.31
C ARG A 72 7.47 -2.95 -2.44
N LYS A 73 6.94 -3.49 -3.55
CA LYS A 73 6.52 -2.69 -4.71
C LYS A 73 5.10 -2.15 -4.50
N SER A 74 4.80 -0.99 -5.09
CA SER A 74 3.45 -0.42 -5.09
C SER A 74 2.41 -1.37 -5.71
N THR A 75 2.81 -2.09 -6.77
CA THR A 75 1.99 -3.07 -7.49
C THR A 75 1.65 -4.33 -6.67
N GLU A 76 2.27 -4.51 -5.50
CA GLU A 76 2.00 -5.63 -4.61
C GLU A 76 1.06 -5.22 -3.46
N SER A 77 0.57 -3.98 -3.43
CA SER A 77 -0.29 -3.46 -2.36
C SER A 77 -1.48 -4.38 -2.10
N SER A 78 -1.75 -4.65 -0.83
CA SER A 78 -2.93 -5.40 -0.40
C SER A 78 -4.24 -4.61 -0.51
N VAL A 79 -4.16 -3.29 -0.75
CA VAL A 79 -5.32 -2.40 -0.84
C VAL A 79 -5.85 -2.36 -2.27
N THR A 80 -4.96 -2.49 -3.25
CA THR A 80 -5.31 -2.41 -4.66
C THR A 80 -5.61 -3.77 -5.26
N SER A 81 -6.47 -3.78 -6.26
CA SER A 81 -6.70 -4.96 -7.09
C SER A 81 -6.20 -4.68 -8.50
N THR A 82 -5.60 -5.67 -9.12
CA THR A 82 -5.28 -5.63 -10.54
C THR A 82 -6.57 -5.49 -11.33
N ALA A 83 -6.54 -4.66 -12.38
CA ALA A 83 -7.73 -4.37 -13.18
C ALA A 83 -8.42 -5.66 -13.64
N SER A 84 -9.73 -5.75 -13.43
CA SER A 84 -10.50 -6.92 -13.85
C SER A 84 -10.37 -7.13 -15.36
N PRO A 85 -10.22 -8.38 -15.83
CA PRO A 85 -10.14 -8.69 -17.23
C PRO A 85 -11.39 -8.19 -17.97
N SER A 86 -11.21 -7.75 -19.21
CA SER A 86 -12.35 -7.39 -20.05
C SER A 86 -13.20 -8.62 -20.37
N PHE A 87 -14.49 -8.39 -20.65
CA PHE A 87 -15.40 -9.48 -21.01
C PHE A 87 -14.92 -10.29 -22.23
N GLU A 88 -14.26 -9.63 -23.19
CA GLU A 88 -13.63 -10.30 -24.34
C GLU A 88 -12.53 -11.26 -23.91
N LYS A 89 -11.62 -10.83 -23.02
CA LYS A 89 -10.55 -11.69 -22.48
C LYS A 89 -11.12 -12.89 -21.70
N LEU A 90 -12.21 -12.67 -20.96
CA LEU A 90 -12.92 -13.74 -20.25
C LEU A 90 -13.51 -14.78 -21.20
N ILE A 91 -14.07 -14.35 -22.35
CA ILE A 91 -14.59 -15.26 -23.37
C ILE A 91 -13.46 -16.06 -24.04
N HIS A 92 -12.30 -15.44 -24.26
CA HIS A 92 -11.18 -16.06 -24.97
C HIS A 92 -10.33 -16.98 -24.09
N GLY A 93 -10.50 -16.96 -22.76
CA GLY A 93 -9.81 -17.88 -21.86
C GLY A 93 -8.35 -17.51 -21.57
N ASP A 94 -7.92 -16.30 -21.94
CA ASP A 94 -6.50 -15.92 -22.00
C ASP A 94 -5.84 -15.62 -20.63
N GLU A 95 -6.61 -15.49 -19.55
CA GLU A 95 -6.08 -15.04 -18.23
C GLU A 95 -6.56 -15.92 -17.05
N PHE A 96 -6.80 -17.21 -17.27
CA PHE A 96 -7.17 -18.13 -16.19
C PHE A 96 -5.96 -18.90 -15.66
N THR A 97 -5.35 -18.40 -14.60
CA THR A 97 -4.61 -19.26 -13.66
C THR A 97 -5.56 -19.70 -12.56
N GLU A 98 -5.80 -21.01 -12.43
CA GLU A 98 -6.55 -21.58 -11.30
C GLU A 98 -5.94 -21.10 -9.98
N GLY A 99 -6.69 -20.31 -9.20
CA GLY A 99 -6.25 -19.78 -7.90
C GLY A 99 -6.15 -18.26 -7.80
N ASP A 100 -6.48 -17.51 -8.85
CA ASP A 100 -6.55 -16.06 -8.77
C ASP A 100 -7.89 -15.64 -8.13
N ASP A 101 -7.88 -15.44 -6.81
CA ASP A 101 -9.00 -14.93 -5.99
C ASP A 101 -9.40 -13.48 -6.35
N SER A 102 -8.79 -12.89 -7.40
CA SER A 102 -9.11 -11.58 -8.00
C SER A 102 -10.53 -11.49 -8.57
N TYR A 103 -11.30 -12.58 -8.51
CA TYR A 103 -12.66 -12.70 -9.03
C TYR A 103 -13.75 -11.97 -8.25
N CYS A 104 -13.43 -11.29 -7.15
CA CYS A 104 -14.42 -10.52 -6.41
C CYS A 104 -14.71 -9.14 -7.01
N GLY A 105 -13.91 -8.64 -7.96
CA GLY A 105 -14.03 -7.26 -8.46
C GLY A 105 -13.92 -6.20 -7.35
N CYS A 106 -13.45 -6.63 -6.17
CA CYS A 106 -13.29 -5.81 -4.98
C CYS A 106 -11.82 -5.44 -4.81
N GLY A 107 -11.59 -4.21 -4.37
CA GLY A 107 -10.26 -3.67 -4.21
C GLY A 107 -10.20 -2.26 -4.78
N TRP A 108 -9.29 -1.46 -4.25
CA TRP A 108 -9.09 -0.11 -4.73
C TRP A 108 -8.41 -0.15 -6.11
N PRO A 109 -8.78 0.72 -7.06
CA PRO A 109 -8.06 0.77 -8.33
C PRO A 109 -6.60 1.18 -8.11
N ASP A 110 -5.66 0.43 -8.71
CA ASP A 110 -4.22 0.67 -8.54
C ASP A 110 -3.81 2.11 -8.86
N TYR A 111 -4.32 2.65 -9.97
CA TYR A 111 -4.08 4.03 -10.41
C TYR A 111 -4.61 5.12 -9.45
N LEU A 112 -5.31 4.75 -8.37
CA LEU A 112 -5.76 5.62 -7.28
C LEU A 112 -5.07 5.34 -5.93
N LEU A 113 -4.01 4.51 -5.89
CA LEU A 113 -3.32 4.13 -4.66
C LEU A 113 -2.87 5.34 -3.83
N ILE A 114 -2.38 6.39 -4.49
CA ILE A 114 -1.92 7.63 -3.85
C ILE A 114 -2.73 8.84 -4.29
N PRO A 115 -2.86 9.88 -3.44
CA PRO A 115 -3.51 11.13 -3.83
C PRO A 115 -2.76 11.81 -4.97
N ARG A 116 -3.48 12.55 -5.82
CA ARG A 116 -2.92 13.31 -6.94
C ARG A 116 -1.82 14.29 -6.52
N GLY A 117 -1.88 14.82 -5.30
CA GLY A 117 -1.01 15.93 -4.87
C GLY A 117 -1.25 17.19 -5.70
N ASN A 118 -0.19 17.99 -5.89
CA ASN A 118 -0.24 19.21 -6.69
C ASN A 118 1.05 19.36 -7.55
N HIS A 119 1.03 20.28 -8.51
CA HIS A 119 2.13 20.49 -9.46
C HIS A 119 3.45 20.98 -8.84
N LYS A 120 3.43 21.49 -7.60
CA LYS A 120 4.62 21.92 -6.85
C LYS A 120 5.19 20.81 -5.97
N GLY A 121 4.51 19.67 -5.89
CA GLY A 121 4.70 18.70 -4.82
C GLY A 121 3.83 19.05 -3.61
N MET A 122 3.28 18.02 -2.99
CA MET A 122 2.51 18.13 -1.75
C MET A 122 3.16 17.23 -0.71
N ASP A 123 3.39 17.77 0.48
CA ASP A 123 4.05 17.04 1.55
C ASP A 123 3.06 16.09 2.24
N PHE A 124 3.48 14.84 2.32
CA PHE A 124 2.77 13.79 3.05
C PHE A 124 3.71 13.15 4.07
N VAL A 125 3.14 12.76 5.20
CA VAL A 125 3.80 11.84 6.12
C VAL A 125 3.55 10.41 5.65
N LEU A 126 4.64 9.68 5.39
CA LEU A 126 4.62 8.24 5.19
C LEU A 126 4.84 7.57 6.54
N PHE A 127 3.81 6.92 7.08
CA PHE A 127 3.86 6.23 8.35
C PHE A 127 3.98 4.73 8.14
N VAL A 128 4.99 4.12 8.75
CA VAL A 128 5.24 2.68 8.68
C VAL A 128 5.27 2.12 10.10
N MET A 129 4.47 1.10 10.35
CA MET A 129 4.39 0.40 11.63
C MET A 129 4.60 -1.10 11.41
N LEU A 130 5.35 -1.73 12.31
CA LEU A 130 5.47 -3.18 12.38
C LEU A 130 4.80 -3.66 13.67
N THR A 131 3.83 -4.56 13.54
CA THR A 131 3.14 -5.21 14.67
C THR A 131 3.49 -6.70 14.73
N ASP A 132 3.38 -7.29 15.92
CA ASP A 132 3.60 -8.73 16.12
C ASP A 132 2.50 -9.52 15.43
N TYR A 133 2.86 -10.28 14.39
CA TYR A 133 1.90 -11.03 13.60
C TYR A 133 1.13 -12.06 14.45
N GLU A 134 1.78 -12.64 15.47
CA GLU A 134 1.16 -13.65 16.31
C GLU A 134 -0.01 -13.09 17.15
N GLN A 135 -0.03 -11.76 17.35
CA GLN A 135 -1.09 -11.01 18.03
C GLN A 135 -2.13 -10.43 17.05
N ASP A 136 -1.81 -10.36 15.76
CA ASP A 136 -2.68 -9.78 14.72
C ASP A 136 -3.63 -10.80 14.07
N ARG A 137 -3.35 -12.11 14.18
CA ARG A 137 -4.10 -13.19 13.51
C ARG A 137 -5.42 -13.57 14.18
#